data_AF-A0A7K2P8S2-F1
#
_entry.id   AF-A0A7K2P8S2-F1
#
_cell.length_a   1.000
_cell.length_b   1.000
_cell.length_c   1.000
_cell.angle_alpha   90.00
_cell.angle_beta   90.00
_cell.angle_gamma   90.00
#
_symmetry.space_group_name_H-M   'P 1'
#
loop_
_entity.id
_entity.type
_entity.pdbx_description
1 polymer ?
#
loop_
_entity_poly.entity_id
_entity_poly.type
_entity_poly.pdbx_seq_one_letter_code
_entity_poly.pdbx_strand_id
1 'polypeptide(L)'
;IVEGITDYDVETEHYWVLTDSLNTVLATSVLAPGPTDPWHEPVEFPVVWTRRWGAGRVFVCTLGHRVADLRVPQTAAIVGRGLVWAARA
;
A
#
# COMPACT_ATOMS: atom_id res chain seq x y z
N ILE A 1 -7.54 7.46 -5.69
CA ILE A 1 -6.32 6.73 -6.09
C ILE A 1 -6.67 5.30 -6.49
N VAL A 2 -7.32 4.54 -5.61
CA VAL A 2 -7.67 3.12 -5.82
C VAL A 2 -9.02 2.88 -6.51
N GLU A 3 -9.75 3.93 -6.90
CA GLU A 3 -11.08 3.80 -7.52
C GLU A 3 -11.06 2.90 -8.77
N GLY A 4 -12.00 1.96 -8.82
CA GLY A 4 -12.12 0.98 -9.91
C GLY A 4 -11.07 -0.13 -9.92
N ILE A 5 -10.24 -0.23 -8.89
CA ILE A 5 -9.27 -1.34 -8.71
C ILE A 5 -9.87 -2.32 -7.71
N THR A 6 -10.04 -3.57 -8.13
CA THR A 6 -10.41 -4.69 -7.27
C THR A 6 -9.18 -5.31 -6.62
N ASP A 7 -9.38 -6.13 -5.60
CA ASP A 7 -8.31 -6.92 -4.98
C ASP A 7 -7.55 -7.75 -6.02
N TYR A 8 -6.23 -7.88 -5.80
CA TYR A 8 -5.32 -8.55 -6.71
C TYR A 8 -4.12 -9.12 -5.96
N ASP A 9 -3.53 -10.17 -6.53
CA ASP A 9 -2.33 -10.80 -5.99
C ASP A 9 -1.06 -10.11 -6.51
N VAL A 10 -0.10 -9.92 -5.62
CA VAL A 10 1.26 -9.48 -5.94
C VAL A 10 2.24 -10.22 -5.03
N GLU A 11 3.27 -10.82 -5.62
CA GLU A 11 4.34 -11.49 -4.86
C GLU A 11 5.41 -10.45 -4.50
N THR A 12 5.39 -9.98 -3.26
CA THR A 12 6.34 -8.98 -2.71
C THR A 12 6.44 -9.16 -1.21
N GLU A 13 7.40 -8.52 -0.57
CA GLU A 13 7.50 -8.43 0.88
C GLU A 13 6.43 -7.52 1.51
N HIS A 14 6.09 -7.80 2.77
CA HIS A 14 5.27 -6.90 3.60
C HIS A 14 6.16 -6.03 4.48
N TYR A 15 5.76 -4.77 4.67
CA TYR A 15 6.40 -3.88 5.63
C TYR A 15 5.61 -3.82 6.93
N TRP A 16 6.29 -4.10 8.04
CA TRP A 16 5.82 -3.68 9.35
C TRP A 16 5.96 -2.16 9.44
N VAL A 17 4.82 -1.48 9.41
CA VAL A 17 4.77 -0.02 9.40
C VAL A 17 4.13 0.50 10.67
N LEU A 18 4.79 1.47 11.30
CA LEU A 18 4.15 2.28 12.32
C LEU A 18 3.17 3.23 11.64
N THR A 19 1.89 3.14 12.00
CA THR A 19 0.80 3.96 11.46
C THR A 19 0.04 4.66 12.58
N ASP A 20 -0.70 5.71 12.24
CA ASP A 20 -1.55 6.47 13.16
C ASP A 20 -2.89 6.85 12.51
N SER A 21 -3.80 7.42 13.29
CA SER A 21 -5.15 7.80 12.85
C SER A 21 -5.20 8.98 11.87
N LEU A 22 -4.08 9.64 11.58
CA LEU A 22 -4.00 10.72 10.59
C LEU A 22 -3.77 10.17 9.17
N ASN A 23 -3.53 8.88 9.03
CA ASN A 23 -3.49 8.21 7.74
C ASN A 23 -4.90 7.84 7.28
N THR A 24 -5.26 8.23 6.06
CA THR A 24 -6.40 7.65 5.34
C THR A 24 -5.90 6.43 4.57
N VAL A 25 -6.12 5.24 5.13
CA VAL A 25 -5.78 3.96 4.50
C VAL A 25 -6.72 3.72 3.32
N LEU A 26 -6.13 3.37 2.17
CA LEU A 26 -6.83 3.15 0.90
C LEU A 26 -6.80 1.69 0.47
N ALA A 27 -5.78 0.93 0.89
CA ALA A 27 -5.68 -0.50 0.68
C ALA A 27 -4.86 -1.13 1.81
N THR A 28 -5.26 -2.35 2.19
CA THR A 28 -4.57 -3.21 3.13
C THR A 28 -4.16 -4.52 2.45
N SER A 29 -3.25 -5.26 3.07
CA SER A 29 -2.92 -6.63 2.70
C SER A 29 -2.86 -7.48 3.95
N VAL A 30 -3.28 -8.74 3.85
CA VAL A 30 -3.27 -9.70 4.95
C VAL A 30 -2.14 -10.69 4.70
N LEU A 31 -1.23 -10.81 5.67
CA LEU A 31 -0.20 -11.83 5.70
C LEU A 31 -0.64 -12.94 6.66
N ALA A 32 -0.95 -14.12 6.11
CA ALA A 32 -1.26 -15.30 6.90
C ALA A 32 0.03 -16.00 7.36
N PRO A 33 0.13 -16.46 8.62
CA PRO A 33 1.27 -17.25 9.08
C PRO A 33 1.33 -18.60 8.35
N GLY A 34 2.53 -18.95 7.90
CA GLY A 34 2.87 -20.29 7.46
C GLY A 34 3.22 -21.23 8.64
N PRO A 35 3.46 -22.53 8.36
CA PRO A 35 3.69 -23.54 9.40
C PRO A 35 4.93 -23.31 10.28
N THR A 36 5.88 -22.52 9.80
CA THR A 36 7.17 -22.25 10.47
C THR A 36 7.29 -20.81 10.96
N ASP A 37 6.25 -20.00 10.76
CA ASP A 37 6.30 -18.59 11.12
C ASP A 37 6.14 -18.37 12.64
N PRO A 38 6.79 -17.35 13.22
CA PRO A 38 6.79 -17.13 14.66
C PRO A 38 5.51 -16.47 15.20
N TRP A 39 4.52 -16.18 14.36
CA TRP A 39 3.23 -15.60 14.75
C TRP A 39 2.08 -16.55 14.42
N HIS A 40 0.93 -16.38 15.08
CA HIS A 40 -0.13 -17.40 15.13
C HIS A 40 -1.46 -16.98 14.48
N GLU A 41 -1.59 -15.75 14.03
CA GLU A 41 -2.82 -15.23 13.41
C GLU A 41 -2.53 -14.35 12.18
N PRO A 42 -3.44 -14.26 11.20
CA PRO A 42 -3.25 -13.35 10.08
C PRO A 42 -3.10 -11.91 10.55
N VAL A 43 -2.13 -11.19 9.98
CA VAL A 43 -1.90 -9.78 10.31
C VAL A 43 -2.24 -8.93 9.10
N GLU A 44 -3.06 -7.91 9.32
CA GLU A 44 -3.44 -6.94 8.30
C GLU A 44 -2.58 -5.68 8.40
N PHE A 45 -2.00 -5.26 7.28
CA PHE A 45 -1.14 -4.08 7.20
C PHE A 45 -1.64 -3.11 6.14
N PRO A 46 -1.53 -1.79 6.37
CA PRO A 46 -1.77 -0.82 5.31
C PRO A 46 -0.66 -0.89 4.26
N VAL A 47 -1.05 -0.93 2.98
CA VAL A 47 -0.10 -0.96 1.85
C VAL A 47 -0.20 0.29 0.97
N VAL A 48 -1.34 0.97 1.02
CA VAL A 48 -1.55 2.25 0.33
C VAL A 48 -2.31 3.19 1.25
N TRP A 49 -1.77 4.38 1.49
CA TRP A 49 -2.46 5.40 2.28
C TRP A 49 -2.09 6.81 1.84
N THR A 50 -2.88 7.76 2.33
CA THR A 50 -2.61 9.19 2.18
C THR A 50 -2.63 9.88 3.53
N ARG A 51 -1.94 11.01 3.63
CA ARG A 51 -1.92 11.86 4.81
C ARG A 51 -1.77 13.33 4.41
N ARG A 52 -2.27 14.22 5.27
CA ARG A 52 -1.96 15.65 5.20
C ARG A 52 -0.84 16.02 6.14
N TRP A 53 0.02 16.92 5.68
CA TRP A 53 1.01 17.60 6.52
C TRP A 53 0.91 19.10 6.27
N GLY A 54 0.09 19.77 7.09
CA GLY A 54 -0.40 21.12 6.76
C GLY A 54 -1.15 21.11 5.43
N ALA A 55 -0.77 22.00 4.51
CA ALA A 55 -1.30 22.03 3.14
C ALA A 55 -0.75 20.89 2.26
N GLY A 56 0.36 20.27 2.64
CA GLY A 56 1.03 19.22 1.87
C GLY A 56 0.21 17.94 1.77
N ARG A 57 0.35 17.26 0.63
CA ARG A 57 -0.21 15.92 0.37
C ARG A 57 0.89 14.87 0.41
N VAL A 58 0.72 13.87 1.27
CA VAL A 58 1.61 12.72 1.39
C VAL A 58 0.87 11.51 0.84
N PHE A 59 1.47 10.83 -0.13
CA PHE A 59 1.01 9.55 -0.66
C PHE A 59 2.07 8.49 -0.37
N VAL A 60 1.65 7.34 0.14
CA VAL A 60 2.54 6.20 0.37
C VAL A 60 1.95 4.95 -0.28
N CYS A 61 2.81 4.20 -0.95
CA CYS A 61 2.57 2.87 -1.50
C CYS A 61 3.78 2.01 -1.14
N THR A 62 3.57 0.94 -0.38
CA THR A 62 4.66 0.03 0.03
C THR A 62 4.92 -1.08 -0.97
N LEU A 63 4.13 -1.14 -2.05
CA LEU A 63 4.35 -2.07 -3.16
C LEU A 63 5.41 -1.50 -4.11
N GLY A 64 6.29 -2.37 -4.64
CA GLY A 64 7.30 -1.96 -5.62
C GLY A 64 8.75 -2.25 -5.24
N HIS A 65 9.02 -3.27 -4.43
CA HIS A 65 10.39 -3.69 -4.10
C HIS A 65 11.22 -4.04 -5.32
N ARG A 66 10.56 -4.62 -6.32
CA ARG A 66 11.15 -5.01 -7.60
C ARG A 66 10.42 -4.30 -8.72
N VAL A 67 11.14 -4.12 -9.83
CA VAL A 67 10.58 -3.56 -11.06
C VAL A 67 9.39 -4.39 -11.58
N ALA A 68 9.39 -5.71 -11.35
CA ALA A 68 8.29 -6.59 -11.74
C ALA A 68 6.97 -6.24 -11.03
N ASP A 69 7.02 -5.83 -9.75
CA ASP A 69 5.83 -5.50 -8.97
C ASP A 69 5.15 -4.24 -9.51
N LEU A 70 5.95 -3.29 -10.02
CA LEU A 70 5.48 -2.09 -10.72
C LEU A 70 4.94 -2.36 -12.14
N ARG A 71 5.16 -3.56 -12.69
CA ARG A 71 4.56 -3.99 -13.97
C ARG A 71 3.18 -4.60 -13.80
N VAL A 72 2.78 -4.93 -12.57
CA VAL A 72 1.40 -5.33 -12.26
C VAL A 72 0.49 -4.12 -12.58
N PRO A 73 -0.51 -4.25 -13.48
CA PRO A 73 -1.29 -3.11 -13.95
C PRO A 73 -1.95 -2.30 -12.84
N GLN A 74 -2.46 -2.99 -11.81
CA GLN A 74 -3.07 -2.39 -10.64
C GLN A 74 -2.06 -1.58 -9.83
N THR A 75 -0.89 -2.15 -9.51
CA THR A 75 0.20 -1.45 -8.81
C THR A 75 0.67 -0.22 -9.59
N ALA A 76 0.89 -0.36 -10.90
CA ALA A 76 1.29 0.73 -11.77
C ALA A 76 0.27 1.89 -11.76
N ALA A 77 -1.03 1.55 -11.84
CA ALA A 77 -2.11 2.52 -11.80
C ALA A 77 -2.18 3.23 -10.43
N ILE A 78 -2.04 2.50 -9.32
CA ILE A 78 -2.02 3.08 -7.97
C ILE A 78 -0.86 4.07 -7.82
N VAL A 79 0.35 3.67 -8.18
CA VAL A 79 1.54 4.52 -8.09
C VAL A 79 1.38 5.76 -8.96
N GLY A 80 0.99 5.61 -10.23
CA GLY A 80 0.79 6.73 -11.13
C GLY A 80 -0.28 7.72 -10.64
N ARG A 81 -1.44 7.22 -10.20
CA ARG A 81 -2.53 8.05 -9.68
C ARG A 81 -2.16 8.72 -8.36
N GLY A 82 -1.42 8.04 -7.50
CA GLY A 82 -0.95 8.57 -6.22
C GLY A 82 0.06 9.70 -6.39
N LEU A 83 1.02 9.54 -7.30
CA LEU A 83 1.97 10.60 -7.67
C LEU A 83 1.25 11.85 -8.21
N VAL A 84 0.30 11.66 -9.12
CA VAL A 84 -0.51 12.78 -9.66
C VAL A 84 -1.35 13.45 -8.55
N TRP A 85 -1.96 12.67 -7.66
CA TRP A 85 -2.73 13.19 -6.54
C TRP A 85 -1.86 14.03 -5.58
N ALA A 86 -0.66 13.54 -5.26
CA ALA A 86 0.27 14.23 -4.38
C ALA A 86 0.82 15.53 -5.01
N ALA A 87 1.06 15.54 -6.32
CA ALA A 87 1.64 16.68 -7.05
C ALA A 87 0.67 17.84 -7.28
N ARG A 88 -0.64 17.59 -7.32
CA ARG A 88 -1.63 18.66 -7.47
C ARG A 88 -1.74 19.38 -6.12
N ALA A 89 -1.41 20.66 -6.04
CA ALA A 89 -1.64 21.50 -4.85
C ALA A 89 -3.08 22.03 -4.80
#